data_AF-A0A2M8IV05-F1
#
_entry.id   AF-A0A2M8IV05-F1
#
_cell.length_a   1.000
_cell.length_b   1.000
_cell.length_c   1.000
_cell.angle_alpha   90.00
_cell.angle_beta   90.00
_cell.angle_gamma   90.00
#
_symmetry.space_group_name_H-M   'P 1'
#
loop_
_entity.id
_entity.type
_entity.pdbx_description
1 polymer ?
#
loop_
_entity_poly.entity_id
_entity_poly.type
_entity_poly.pdbx_seq_one_letter_code
_entity_poly.pdbx_strand_id
1 'polypeptide(L)' 'EGRAPMREGVPLFAAETGGEPIGQITSGSFGPTVGGPVAMGYLPAEMASEGTRVFGELRGKRLPLAVAPLPFVAANFKR' A
#
# COMPACT_ATOMS: atom_id res chain seq x y z
N GLU A 1 1.60 -4.75 6.52
CA GLU A 1 1.49 -5.74 7.61
C GLU A 1 0.06 -5.75 8.14
N GLY A 2 -0.51 -6.91 8.49
CA GLY A 2 -1.90 -7.02 8.97
C GLY A 2 -2.78 -7.98 8.16
N ARG A 3 -3.93 -8.36 8.71
CA ARG A 3 -4.90 -9.28 8.05
C ARG A 3 -5.87 -8.57 7.12
N ALA A 4 -6.16 -7.30 7.36
CA ALA A 4 -7.16 -6.55 6.61
C ALA A 4 -6.51 -5.88 5.39
N PRO A 5 -6.90 -6.22 4.16
CA PRO A 5 -6.45 -5.50 2.98
C PRO A 5 -7.05 -4.10 2.94
N MET A 6 -6.22 -3.12 2.59
CA MET A 6 -6.69 -1.78 2.34
C MET A 6 -7.39 -1.72 0.99
N ARG A 7 -8.52 -1.02 0.94
CA ARG A 7 -9.39 -0.92 -0.24
C ARG A 7 -9.17 0.42 -0.94
N GLU A 8 -9.73 0.52 -2.13
CA GLU A 8 -9.90 1.80 -2.82
C GLU A 8 -10.45 2.87 -1.87
N GLY A 9 -9.91 4.07 -1.97
CA GLY A 9 -10.37 5.21 -1.18
C GLY A 9 -9.59 5.43 0.11
N VAL A 10 -8.79 4.45 0.57
CA VAL A 10 -8.00 4.60 1.80
C VAL A 10 -6.92 5.69 1.62
N PRO A 11 -6.93 6.77 2.41
CA PRO A 11 -5.91 7.82 2.34
C PRO A 11 -4.58 7.33 2.90
N LEU A 12 -3.49 7.78 2.27
CA LEU A 12 -2.11 7.47 2.64
C LEU A 12 -1.43 8.68 3.30
N PHE A 13 -0.57 8.44 4.28
CA PHE A 13 0.12 9.44 5.08
C PHE A 13 1.61 9.11 5.22
N ALA A 14 2.43 10.14 5.38
CA ALA A 14 3.88 9.99 5.58
C ALA A 14 4.25 9.53 7.00
N ALA A 15 3.40 9.78 7.99
CA ALA A 15 3.66 9.52 9.40
C ALA A 15 2.49 8.78 10.08
N GLU A 16 2.80 8.11 11.19
CA GLU A 16 1.81 7.36 11.98
C GLU A 16 0.75 8.27 12.62
N THR A 17 1.08 9.54 12.89
CA THR A 17 0.18 10.53 13.47
C THR A 17 0.38 11.90 12.81
N GLY A 18 -0.68 12.70 12.74
CA GLY A 18 -0.64 14.07 12.20
C GLY A 18 -0.36 14.16 10.69
N GLY A 19 -0.28 15.39 10.18
CA GLY A 19 -0.04 15.65 8.75
C GLY A 19 -1.22 15.32 7.84
N GLU A 20 -1.17 15.89 6.63
CA GLU A 20 -2.18 15.73 5.60
C GLU A 20 -1.98 14.42 4.80
N PRO A 21 -3.04 13.91 4.16
CA PRO A 21 -2.93 12.81 3.21
C PRO A 21 -1.95 13.16 2.08
N ILE A 22 -1.01 12.27 1.80
CA ILE A 22 -0.03 12.40 0.71
C ILE A 22 -0.45 11.65 -0.55
N GLY A 23 -1.53 10.88 -0.49
CA GLY A 23 -1.99 10.04 -1.58
C GLY A 23 -3.15 9.17 -1.18
N GLN A 24 -3.49 8.21 -2.03
CA GLN A 24 -4.65 7.34 -1.81
C GLN A 24 -4.45 5.99 -2.50
N ILE A 25 -5.02 4.95 -1.89
CA ILE A 25 -5.12 3.63 -2.49
C ILE A 25 -6.22 3.64 -3.57
N THR A 26 -5.87 3.14 -4.75
CA THR A 26 -6.77 2.99 -5.90
C THR A 26 -7.33 1.59 -6.00
N SER A 27 -6.59 0.58 -5.52
CA SER A 27 -7.03 -0.81 -5.51
C SER A 27 -6.31 -1.59 -4.42
N GLY A 28 -6.97 -2.59 -3.84
CA GLY A 28 -6.29 -3.48 -2.91
C GLY A 28 -7.15 -4.65 -2.45
N SER A 29 -6.49 -5.79 -2.26
CA SER A 29 -7.10 -7.08 -1.92
C SER A 29 -6.13 -7.97 -1.14
N PHE A 30 -6.61 -9.12 -0.68
CA PHE A 30 -5.73 -10.17 -0.19
C PHE A 30 -5.20 -10.95 -1.39
N GLY A 31 -3.88 -11.03 -1.55
CA GLY A 31 -3.22 -11.82 -2.59
C GLY A 31 -2.90 -13.21 -2.05
N PRO A 32 -3.63 -14.28 -2.44
CA PRO A 32 -3.40 -15.62 -1.88
C PRO A 32 -1.98 -16.14 -2.12
N THR A 33 -1.43 -15.88 -3.31
CA THR A 33 -0.05 -16.28 -3.66
C THR A 33 1.01 -15.51 -2.89
N VAL A 34 0.74 -14.23 -2.57
CA VAL A 34 1.62 -13.40 -1.74
C VAL A 34 1.47 -13.76 -0.25
N GLY A 35 0.38 -14.44 0.13
CA GLY A 35 0.07 -14.79 1.51
C GLY A 35 -0.34 -13.60 2.38
N GLY A 36 -0.70 -12.46 1.76
CA GLY A 36 -0.91 -11.21 2.48
C GLY A 36 -1.72 -10.16 1.70
N PRO A 37 -2.10 -9.05 2.37
CA PRO A 37 -2.74 -7.94 1.72
C PRO A 37 -1.76 -7.20 0.79
N VAL A 38 -2.23 -6.90 -0.42
CA VAL A 38 -1.52 -6.07 -1.40
C VAL A 38 -2.44 -4.95 -1.87
N ALA A 39 -1.85 -3.80 -2.18
CA ALA A 39 -2.58 -2.64 -2.66
C ALA A 39 -1.73 -1.81 -3.61
N MET A 40 -2.38 -1.07 -4.51
CA MET A 40 -1.76 -0.04 -5.33
C MET A 40 -2.40 1.32 -5.01
N GLY A 41 -1.60 2.36 -5.14
CA GLY A 41 -2.02 3.73 -4.88
C GLY A 41 -1.00 4.72 -5.43
N TYR A 42 -1.37 5.99 -5.39
CA TYR A 42 -0.48 7.08 -5.77
C TYR A 42 0.20 7.67 -4.54
N LEU A 43 1.46 8.04 -4.71
CA LEU A 43 2.30 8.73 -3.74
C LEU A 43 3.09 9.83 -4.45
N PRO A 44 3.61 10.84 -3.73
CA PRO A 44 4.61 11.74 -4.26
C PRO A 44 5.86 10.94 -4.68
N ALA A 45 6.55 11.37 -5.74
CA ALA A 45 7.69 10.65 -6.29
C ALA A 45 8.79 10.38 -5.25
N GLU A 46 9.03 11.34 -4.36
CA GLU A 46 10.00 11.26 -3.27
C GLU A 46 9.69 10.15 -2.24
N MET A 47 8.43 9.73 -2.16
CA MET A 47 7.94 8.71 -1.22
C MET A 47 7.62 7.37 -1.92
N ALA A 48 7.89 7.27 -3.22
CA ALA A 48 7.56 6.09 -4.03
C ALA A 48 8.73 5.11 -4.19
N SER A 49 9.84 5.31 -3.48
CA SER A 49 10.97 4.40 -3.48
C SER A 49 10.65 3.11 -2.71
N GLU A 50 11.17 1.98 -3.21
CA GLU A 50 11.01 0.67 -2.59
C GLU A 50 11.46 0.69 -1.11
N GLY A 51 10.67 0.01 -0.26
CA GLY A 51 10.91 -0.05 1.19
C GLY A 51 10.43 1.18 1.96
N THR A 52 10.04 2.27 1.29
CA THR A 52 9.51 3.46 1.97
C THR A 52 8.29 3.09 2.79
N ARG A 53 8.30 3.48 4.07
CA ARG A 53 7.18 3.27 4.98
C ARG A 53 6.19 4.42 4.85
N VAL A 54 4.93 4.06 4.61
CA VAL A 54 3.78 4.96 4.59
C VAL A 54 2.68 4.37 5.45
N PHE A 55 1.62 5.14 5.70
CA PHE A 55 0.54 4.74 6.60
C PHE A 55 -0.80 4.92 5.92
N GLY A 56 -1.64 3.88 5.94
CA GLY A 56 -3.00 3.97 5.42
C GLY A 56 -3.99 4.02 6.58
N GLU A 57 -4.96 4.93 6.50
CA GLU A 57 -5.95 5.07 7.56
C GLU A 57 -7.16 4.15 7.34
N LEU A 58 -7.37 3.24 8.27
CA LEU A 58 -8.48 2.30 8.27
C LEU A 58 -9.26 2.43 9.58
N ARG A 59 -10.53 2.85 9.47
CA ARG A 59 -11.44 2.99 10.63
C ARG A 59 -10.85 3.85 11.75
N GLY A 60 -10.23 4.98 11.39
CA GLY A 60 -9.63 5.94 12.31
C GLY A 60 -8.28 5.50 12.91
N LYS A 61 -7.68 4.42 12.40
CA LYS A 61 -6.34 3.97 12.79
C LYS A 61 -5.43 3.91 11.59
N ARG A 62 -4.24 4.49 11.70
CA ARG A 62 -3.19 4.38 10.69
C ARG A 62 -2.45 3.07 10.86
N LEU A 63 -2.34 2.31 9.77
CA LEU A 63 -1.63 1.04 9.72
C LEU A 63 -0.45 1.15 8.76
N PRO A 64 0.72 0.57 9.09
CA PRO A 64 1.91 0.70 8.27
C PRO A 64 1.82 -0.15 6.98
N LEU A 65 2.27 0.47 5.88
CA LEU A 65 2.58 -0.17 4.61
C LEU A 65 4.04 0.09 4.25
N ALA A 66 4.59 -0.79 3.44
CA ALA A 66 5.87 -0.56 2.77
C ALA A 66 5.61 -0.51 1.26
N VAL A 67 6.23 0.45 0.57
CA VAL A 67 6.26 0.47 -0.89
C VAL A 67 7.04 -0.77 -1.35
N ALA A 68 6.44 -1.55 -2.25
CA ALA A 68 6.99 -2.80 -2.74
C ALA A 68 7.16 -2.73 -4.27
N PRO A 69 8.15 -3.45 -4.83
CA PRO A 69 8.34 -3.50 -6.26
C PRO A 69 7.19 -4.26 -6.93
N LEU A 70 6.90 -3.90 -8.18
CA LEU A 70 5.95 -4.61 -9.04
C LEU A 70 6.68 -5.47 -10.06
N PRO A 71 6.09 -6.61 -10.47
CA PRO A 71 4.83 -7.16 -9.99
C PRO A 71 4.96 -7.86 -8.62
N PHE A 72 3.89 -7.89 -7.82
CA PHE A 72 3.89 -8.58 -6.52
C PHE A 72 4.19 -10.09 -6.61
N VAL A 73 3.94 -10.69 -7.77
CA VAL A 73 4.25 -12.09 -8.09
C VAL A 73 4.88 -12.10 -9.46
N ALA A 74 5.96 -12.87 -9.64
CA ALA A 74 6.65 -12.99 -10.93
C ALA A 74 5.70 -13.44 -12.05
N ALA A 75 5.73 -12.74 -13.18
CA ALA A 75 4.90 -13.07 -14.33
C ALA A 75 5.57 -14.18 -15.17
N ASN A 76 4.88 -15.31 -15.33
CA ASN A 76 5.34 -16.46 -16.13
C ASN A 76 4.77 -16.41 -17.56
N PHE A 77 4.98 -15.29 -18.25
CA PHE A 77 4.48 -15.13 -19.62
C PHE A 77 5.18 -16.10 -20.58
N LYS A 78 4.40 -16.73 -21.46
CA LYS A 78 4.95 -17.46 -22.59
C LYS A 78 5.61 -16.46 -23.54
N ARG A 79 6.88 -16.71 -23.88
CA ARG A 79 7.63 -15.97 -24.89
C ARG A 79 7.52 -16.63 -26.25
#